data_AF-E3ZL54-F1
#
_entry.id   AF-E3ZL54-F1
#
_cell.length_a   1.000
_cell.length_b   1.000
_cell.length_c   1.000
_cell.angle_alpha   90.00
_cell.angle_beta   90.00
_cell.angle_gamma   90.00
#
_symmetry.space_group_name_H-M   'P 1'
#
loop_
_entity.id
_entity.type
_entity.pdbx_description
1 polymer ?
#
loop_
_entity_poly.entity_id
_entity_poly.type
_entity_poly.pdbx_seq_one_letter_code
_entity_poly.pdbx_strand_id
1 'polypeptide(L)'
;MSGYFQKRMLKYPLYGLIAATVILSVITFFFSWWLSVLVVVGGIILTVAMFYFEYRLNEDVQKYVSNLTYRIKRSEEEALVEMPMGILLYDEHYKIEWVNPFMSKYFDKAELIGESLEEVGPEFLDVITGNDDDGIMSIAWREHRFDTIVKRKERILYLYDRTEYYELNKKFQANKSVFGVIFLDNYDEWAQGMDDRRRSALNNLVTSMLTNWAREHRIYLKRISTDRFMAFLTEEMLKRL
;
A
#
# COMPACT_ATOMS: atom_id res chain seq x y z
N MET A 1 -13.65 -22.63 -11.86
CA MET A 1 -14.50 -23.85 -11.90
C MET A 1 -15.72 -23.75 -12.85
N SER A 2 -15.72 -22.96 -13.94
CA SER A 2 -16.90 -22.89 -14.87
C SER A 2 -16.70 -23.53 -16.27
N GLY A 3 -15.48 -23.93 -16.63
CA GLY A 3 -15.17 -24.50 -17.96
C GLY A 3 -15.74 -25.90 -18.24
N TYR A 4 -16.27 -26.58 -17.23
CA TYR A 4 -16.81 -27.95 -17.38
C TYR A 4 -18.30 -28.00 -17.79
N PHE A 5 -19.05 -26.91 -17.63
CA PHE A 5 -20.51 -26.93 -17.85
C PHE A 5 -20.95 -26.57 -19.27
N GLN A 6 -20.19 -25.76 -20.03
CA GLN A 6 -20.59 -25.38 -21.39
C GLN A 6 -20.43 -26.50 -22.43
N LYS A 7 -19.42 -27.37 -22.30
CA LYS A 7 -19.13 -28.42 -23.31
C LYS A 7 -20.16 -29.58 -23.36
N ARG A 8 -21.06 -29.68 -22.37
CA ARG A 8 -22.00 -30.81 -22.24
C ARG A 8 -23.45 -30.47 -22.60
N MET A 9 -23.91 -29.22 -22.46
CA MET A 9 -25.36 -28.93 -22.58
C MET A 9 -25.92 -29.07 -24.01
N LEU A 10 -25.10 -28.98 -25.07
CA LEU A 10 -25.56 -29.09 -26.47
C LEU A 10 -25.40 -30.47 -27.11
N LYS A 11 -24.59 -31.36 -26.52
CA LYS A 11 -24.39 -32.72 -27.07
C LYS A 11 -25.61 -33.62 -26.86
N TYR A 12 -26.27 -33.50 -25.71
CA TYR A 12 -27.47 -34.27 -25.38
C TYR A 12 -28.66 -34.00 -26.32
N PRO A 13 -29.02 -32.74 -26.66
CA PRO A 13 -30.08 -32.50 -27.64
C PRO A 13 -29.69 -32.95 -29.05
N LEU A 14 -28.40 -32.90 -29.43
CA LEU A 14 -27.93 -33.39 -30.74
C LEU A 14 -28.13 -34.92 -30.88
N TYR A 15 -27.71 -35.70 -29.88
CA TYR A 15 -27.93 -37.15 -29.88
C TYR A 15 -29.42 -37.50 -29.82
N GLY A 16 -30.22 -36.72 -29.09
CA GLY A 16 -31.68 -36.87 -29.05
C GLY A 16 -32.34 -36.63 -30.42
N LEU A 17 -31.90 -35.60 -31.14
CA LEU A 17 -32.42 -35.27 -32.47
C LEU A 17 -32.05 -36.34 -33.50
N ILE A 18 -30.80 -36.83 -33.48
CA ILE A 18 -30.34 -37.93 -34.35
C ILE A 18 -31.17 -39.19 -34.08
N ALA A 19 -31.35 -39.57 -32.82
CA ALA A 19 -32.16 -40.73 -32.44
C ALA A 19 -33.62 -40.58 -32.89
N ALA A 20 -34.21 -39.40 -32.72
CA ALA A 20 -35.57 -39.10 -33.18
C ALA A 20 -35.71 -39.21 -34.70
N THR A 21 -34.75 -38.69 -35.48
CA THR A 21 -34.75 -38.85 -36.95
C THR A 21 -34.62 -40.30 -37.39
N VAL A 22 -33.81 -41.11 -36.70
CA VAL A 22 -33.67 -42.54 -37.02
C VAL A 22 -34.98 -43.30 -36.73
N ILE A 23 -35.60 -43.05 -35.57
CA ILE A 23 -36.88 -43.66 -35.20
C ILE A 23 -37.98 -43.29 -36.21
N LEU A 24 -38.07 -42.00 -36.57
CA LEU A 24 -39.06 -41.51 -37.53
C LEU A 24 -38.84 -42.11 -38.94
N SER A 25 -37.58 -42.32 -39.32
CA SER A 25 -37.21 -42.96 -40.60
C SER A 25 -37.61 -44.43 -40.66
N VAL A 26 -37.47 -45.17 -39.55
CA VAL A 26 -37.89 -46.58 -39.44
C VAL A 26 -39.42 -46.70 -39.49
N ILE A 27 -40.15 -45.83 -38.80
CA ILE A 27 -41.63 -45.84 -38.81
C ILE A 27 -42.17 -45.54 -40.20
N THR A 28 -41.61 -44.53 -40.89
CA THR A 28 -42.05 -44.14 -42.24
C THR A 28 -41.71 -45.16 -43.32
N PHE A 29 -40.65 -45.96 -43.12
CA PHE A 29 -40.28 -47.05 -44.03
C PHE A 29 -41.36 -48.13 -44.16
N PHE A 30 -42.09 -48.45 -43.08
CA PHE A 30 -43.20 -49.41 -43.12
C PHE A 30 -44.44 -48.89 -43.87
N PHE A 31 -44.60 -47.58 -44.01
CA PHE A 31 -45.74 -46.97 -44.71
C PHE A 31 -45.45 -46.74 -46.20
N SER A 32 -44.29 -46.16 -46.54
CA SER A 32 -43.90 -45.85 -47.91
C SER A 32 -42.42 -45.49 -48.01
N TRP A 33 -41.67 -46.19 -48.86
CA TRP A 33 -40.22 -46.03 -48.98
C TRP A 33 -39.78 -44.61 -49.39
N TRP A 34 -40.58 -43.89 -50.19
CA TRP A 34 -40.25 -42.54 -50.66
C TRP A 34 -40.35 -41.47 -49.57
N LEU A 35 -41.24 -41.65 -48.57
CA LEU A 35 -41.37 -40.73 -47.44
C LEU A 35 -40.15 -40.82 -46.50
N SER A 36 -39.59 -42.02 -46.34
CA SER A 36 -38.40 -42.25 -45.52
C SER A 36 -37.18 -41.48 -46.07
N VAL A 37 -37.00 -41.46 -47.39
CA VAL A 37 -35.93 -40.69 -48.04
C VAL A 37 -36.04 -39.19 -47.75
N LEU A 38 -37.27 -38.64 -47.77
CA LEU A 38 -37.52 -37.22 -47.51
C LEU A 38 -37.19 -36.85 -46.06
N VAL A 39 -37.55 -37.72 -45.10
CA VAL A 39 -37.23 -37.55 -43.68
C VAL A 39 -35.73 -37.60 -43.42
N VAL A 40 -35.01 -38.52 -44.05
CA VAL A 40 -33.55 -38.64 -43.92
C VAL A 40 -32.85 -37.39 -44.45
N VAL A 41 -33.24 -36.91 -45.64
CA VAL A 41 -32.67 -35.69 -46.24
C VAL A 41 -32.94 -34.47 -45.36
N GLY A 42 -34.17 -34.31 -44.85
CA GLY A 42 -34.51 -33.24 -43.92
C GLY A 42 -33.72 -33.30 -42.61
N GLY A 43 -33.52 -34.51 -42.07
CA GLY A 43 -32.72 -34.75 -40.87
C GLY A 43 -31.24 -34.37 -41.04
N ILE A 44 -30.65 -34.72 -42.20
CA ILE A 44 -29.27 -34.34 -42.53
C ILE A 44 -29.13 -32.81 -42.59
N ILE A 45 -30.05 -32.12 -43.26
CA ILE A 45 -30.04 -30.66 -43.36
C ILE A 45 -30.12 -29.99 -41.98
N LEU A 46 -31.03 -30.44 -41.11
CA LEU A 46 -31.16 -29.93 -39.75
C LEU A 46 -29.90 -30.16 -38.91
N THR A 47 -29.29 -31.33 -39.05
CA THR A 47 -28.05 -31.68 -38.34
C THR A 47 -26.90 -30.76 -38.78
N VAL A 48 -26.75 -30.54 -40.09
CA VAL A 48 -25.72 -29.63 -40.64
C VAL A 48 -25.94 -28.19 -40.19
N ALA A 49 -27.19 -27.71 -40.19
CA ALA A 49 -27.54 -26.37 -39.73
C ALA A 49 -27.21 -26.17 -38.23
N MET A 50 -27.49 -27.16 -37.38
CA MET A 50 -27.12 -27.12 -35.97
C MET A 50 -25.61 -27.08 -35.75
N PHE A 51 -24.84 -27.90 -36.47
CA PHE A 51 -23.37 -27.88 -36.39
C PHE A 51 -22.79 -26.51 -36.78
N TYR A 52 -23.34 -25.88 -37.81
CA TYR A 52 -22.91 -24.54 -38.22
C TYR A 52 -23.21 -23.48 -37.15
N PHE A 53 -24.38 -23.56 -36.52
CA PHE A 53 -24.77 -22.66 -35.43
C PHE A 53 -23.89 -22.83 -34.18
N GLU A 54 -23.55 -24.08 -33.83
CA GLU A 54 -22.65 -24.38 -32.71
C GLU A 54 -21.23 -23.86 -32.96
N TYR A 55 -20.72 -23.94 -34.19
CA TYR A 55 -19.41 -23.41 -34.55
C TYR A 55 -19.35 -21.88 -34.38
N ARG A 56 -20.35 -21.17 -34.92
CA ARG A 56 -20.49 -19.70 -34.80
C ARG A 56 -20.60 -19.25 -33.35
N LEU A 57 -21.44 -19.89 -32.56
CA LEU A 57 -21.63 -19.57 -31.14
C LEU A 57 -20.34 -19.75 -30.33
N ASN A 58 -19.60 -20.83 -30.58
CA ASN A 58 -18.34 -21.06 -29.87
C ASN A 58 -17.29 -19.99 -30.19
N GLU A 59 -17.21 -19.53 -31.44
CA GLU A 59 -16.26 -18.47 -31.83
C GLU A 59 -16.58 -17.13 -31.14
N ASP A 60 -17.87 -16.76 -31.09
CA ASP A 60 -18.34 -15.53 -30.44
C ASP A 60 -18.17 -15.59 -28.92
N VAL A 61 -18.48 -16.73 -28.29
CA VAL A 61 -18.29 -16.94 -26.85
C VAL A 61 -16.80 -16.96 -26.50
N GLN A 62 -15.95 -17.59 -27.31
CA GLN A 62 -14.49 -17.56 -27.09
C GLN A 62 -13.92 -16.16 -27.21
N LYS A 63 -14.34 -15.38 -28.23
CA LYS A 63 -13.94 -13.97 -28.36
C LYS A 63 -14.44 -13.12 -27.20
N TYR A 64 -15.68 -13.32 -26.76
CA TYR A 64 -16.26 -12.59 -25.64
C TYR A 64 -15.57 -12.92 -24.30
N VAL A 65 -15.33 -14.20 -24.02
CA VAL A 65 -14.59 -14.66 -22.84
C VAL A 65 -13.14 -14.15 -22.88
N SER A 66 -12.46 -14.24 -24.03
CA SER A 66 -11.08 -13.75 -24.18
C SER A 66 -10.98 -12.24 -23.93
N ASN A 67 -11.88 -11.44 -24.50
CA ASN A 67 -11.89 -9.99 -24.30
C ASN A 67 -12.26 -9.59 -22.86
N LEU A 68 -13.18 -10.31 -22.22
CA LEU A 68 -13.56 -10.06 -20.83
C LEU A 68 -12.43 -10.46 -19.86
N THR A 69 -11.79 -11.61 -20.07
CA THR A 69 -10.62 -12.05 -19.30
C THR A 69 -9.44 -11.09 -19.49
N TYR A 70 -9.27 -10.50 -20.68
CA TYR A 70 -8.24 -9.49 -20.95
C TYR A 70 -8.52 -8.16 -20.24
N ARG A 71 -9.78 -7.72 -20.16
CA ARG A 71 -10.18 -6.51 -19.41
C ARG A 71 -10.12 -6.69 -17.90
N ILE A 72 -10.42 -7.88 -17.38
CA ILE A 72 -10.31 -8.19 -15.94
C ILE A 72 -8.85 -8.23 -15.51
N LYS A 73 -7.95 -8.86 -16.30
CA LYS A 73 -6.51 -8.84 -16.03
C LYS A 73 -5.91 -7.43 -16.03
N ARG A 74 -6.36 -6.57 -16.95
CA ARG A 74 -5.84 -5.20 -17.05
C ARG A 74 -6.44 -4.23 -16.02
N SER A 75 -7.71 -4.38 -15.64
CA SER A 75 -8.28 -3.57 -14.56
C SER A 75 -7.82 -4.03 -13.18
N GLU A 76 -7.44 -5.30 -13.00
CA GLU A 76 -6.76 -5.77 -11.78
C GLU A 76 -5.32 -5.21 -11.70
N GLU A 77 -4.54 -5.24 -12.79
CA GLU A 77 -3.17 -4.71 -12.80
C GLU A 77 -3.08 -3.17 -12.70
N GLU A 78 -4.11 -2.41 -13.09
CA GLU A 78 -4.11 -0.95 -12.98
C GLU A 78 -4.86 -0.42 -11.72
N ALA A 79 -5.83 -1.16 -11.15
CA ALA A 79 -6.60 -0.71 -9.98
C ALA A 79 -6.21 -1.37 -8.64
N LEU A 80 -5.56 -2.55 -8.62
CA LEU A 80 -4.98 -3.11 -7.39
C LEU A 80 -3.60 -2.50 -7.04
N VAL A 81 -3.14 -1.50 -7.79
CA VAL A 81 -1.83 -0.85 -7.58
C VAL A 81 -1.85 0.29 -6.57
N GLU A 82 -3.00 0.67 -5.99
CA GLU A 82 -3.10 1.87 -5.14
C GLU A 82 -3.48 1.64 -3.67
N MET A 83 -3.32 0.44 -3.11
CA MET A 83 -3.42 0.30 -1.65
C MET A 83 -2.01 0.42 -1.03
N PRO A 84 -1.63 1.57 -0.43
CA PRO A 84 -0.32 1.76 0.20
C PRO A 84 -0.26 1.08 1.57
N MET A 85 -0.73 -0.17 1.65
CA MET A 85 -0.76 -0.94 2.88
C MET A 85 -0.27 -2.36 2.63
N GLY A 86 0.65 -2.79 3.48
CA GLY A 86 1.07 -4.15 3.64
C GLY A 86 0.05 -4.94 4.45
N ILE A 87 -0.18 -6.18 4.03
CA ILE A 87 -0.95 -7.16 4.79
C ILE A 87 -0.04 -8.37 4.97
N LEU A 88 0.12 -8.78 6.23
CA LEU A 88 0.85 -9.97 6.61
C LEU A 88 -0.06 -10.87 7.45
N LEU A 89 -0.20 -12.13 7.02
CA LEU A 89 -0.92 -13.18 7.74
C LEU A 89 0.09 -14.09 8.42
N TYR A 90 -0.19 -14.47 9.67
CA TYR A 90 0.68 -15.35 10.44
C TYR A 90 -0.08 -16.51 11.11
N ASP A 91 0.63 -17.61 11.38
CA ASP A 91 0.10 -18.80 12.03
C ASP A 91 0.18 -18.70 13.58
N GLU A 92 -0.20 -19.78 14.29
CA GLU A 92 -0.11 -19.83 15.77
C GLU A 92 1.33 -19.80 16.31
N HIS A 93 2.31 -20.11 15.46
CA HIS A 93 3.73 -20.12 15.80
C HIS A 93 4.45 -18.86 15.29
N TYR A 94 3.70 -17.80 14.92
CA TYR A 94 4.22 -16.55 14.37
C TYR A 94 5.05 -16.72 13.09
N LYS A 95 4.71 -17.72 12.26
CA LYS A 95 5.27 -17.89 10.92
C LYS A 95 4.41 -17.18 9.89
N ILE A 96 5.05 -16.61 8.88
CA ILE A 96 4.37 -15.88 7.81
C ILE A 96 3.67 -16.89 6.89
N GLU A 97 2.33 -16.86 6.85
CA GLU A 97 1.55 -17.70 5.93
C GLU A 97 1.39 -17.04 4.57
N TRP A 98 1.27 -15.71 4.56
CA TRP A 98 1.01 -14.95 3.34
C TRP A 98 1.33 -13.46 3.51
N VAL A 99 1.76 -12.83 2.43
CA VAL A 99 1.94 -11.38 2.34
C VAL A 99 1.34 -10.87 1.04
N ASN A 100 0.82 -9.63 1.05
CA ASN A 100 0.31 -9.02 -0.18
C ASN A 100 1.47 -8.53 -1.10
N PRO A 101 1.22 -8.33 -2.41
CA PRO A 101 2.25 -7.87 -3.35
C PRO A 101 2.89 -6.53 -3.01
N PHE A 102 2.19 -5.65 -2.27
CA PHE A 102 2.76 -4.39 -1.78
C PHE A 102 3.98 -4.64 -0.88
N MET A 103 3.88 -5.62 0.03
CA MET A 103 4.98 -5.99 0.91
C MET A 103 6.19 -6.54 0.17
N SER A 104 6.00 -7.17 -1.00
CA SER A 104 7.10 -7.70 -1.82
C SER A 104 8.11 -6.64 -2.26
N LYS A 105 7.76 -5.35 -2.23
CA LYS A 105 8.71 -4.24 -2.50
C LYS A 105 9.71 -4.02 -1.37
N TYR A 106 9.36 -4.39 -0.15
CA TYR A 106 10.20 -4.17 1.05
C TYR A 106 11.03 -5.40 1.41
N PHE A 107 10.75 -6.55 0.78
CA PHE A 107 11.43 -7.79 1.04
C PHE A 107 12.25 -8.25 -0.17
N ASP A 108 13.53 -8.54 0.05
CA ASP A 108 14.46 -8.98 -0.98
C ASP A 108 14.28 -10.46 -1.39
N LYS A 109 13.50 -11.23 -0.61
CA LYS A 109 13.28 -12.66 -0.82
C LYS A 109 11.87 -12.93 -1.34
N ALA A 110 11.78 -13.64 -2.45
CA ALA A 110 10.52 -14.16 -3.00
C ALA A 110 9.87 -15.27 -2.14
N GLU A 111 10.57 -15.77 -1.12
CA GLU A 111 10.13 -16.85 -0.23
C GLU A 111 10.13 -16.41 1.24
N LEU A 112 9.24 -15.47 1.61
CA LEU A 112 8.97 -15.18 3.04
C LEU A 112 7.98 -16.15 3.67
N ILE A 113 7.26 -16.88 2.83
CA ILE A 113 6.21 -17.80 3.27
C ILE A 113 6.87 -18.95 4.03
N GLY A 114 6.53 -19.08 5.30
CA GLY A 114 7.05 -20.11 6.22
C GLY A 114 8.20 -19.65 7.13
N GLU A 115 8.78 -18.47 6.89
CA GLU A 115 9.80 -17.88 7.78
C GLU A 115 9.16 -17.39 9.10
N SER A 116 9.91 -17.46 10.20
CA SER A 116 9.47 -16.92 11.49
C SER A 116 9.51 -15.39 11.49
N LEU A 117 8.47 -14.74 12.01
CA LEU A 117 8.46 -13.29 12.22
C LEU A 117 9.65 -12.82 13.06
N GLU A 118 10.12 -13.65 13.99
CA GLU A 118 11.29 -13.37 14.83
C GLU A 118 12.58 -13.22 14.02
N GLU A 119 12.74 -14.00 12.95
CA GLU A 119 13.92 -13.96 12.07
C GLU A 119 13.84 -12.82 11.04
N VAL A 120 12.62 -12.48 10.62
CA VAL A 120 12.37 -11.43 9.61
C VAL A 120 12.43 -10.03 10.23
N GLY A 121 11.92 -9.87 11.44
CA GLY A 121 11.88 -8.60 12.16
C GLY A 121 11.31 -8.78 13.57
N PRO A 122 12.13 -8.81 14.63
CA PRO A 122 11.64 -8.92 16.00
C PRO A 122 10.66 -7.79 16.35
N GLU A 123 10.76 -6.64 15.69
CA GLU A 123 9.86 -5.50 15.87
C GLU A 123 8.41 -5.82 15.51
N PHE A 124 8.18 -6.70 14.53
CA PHE A 124 6.83 -7.16 14.19
C PHE A 124 6.27 -8.07 15.29
N LEU A 125 7.11 -8.93 15.88
CA LEU A 125 6.71 -9.83 16.95
C LEU A 125 6.36 -9.05 18.24
N ASP A 126 7.14 -8.02 18.57
CA ASP A 126 6.88 -7.16 19.72
C ASP A 126 5.49 -6.48 19.63
N VAL A 127 5.12 -6.02 18.44
CA VAL A 127 3.80 -5.43 18.19
C VAL A 127 2.70 -6.48 18.25
N ILE A 128 2.94 -7.67 17.68
CA ILE A 128 2.00 -8.79 17.72
C ILE A 128 1.87 -9.38 19.13
N THR A 129 2.79 -9.16 20.06
CA THR A 129 2.73 -9.70 21.44
C THR A 129 2.35 -8.65 22.49
N GLY A 130 2.36 -7.36 22.14
CA GLY A 130 1.93 -6.26 23.01
C GLY A 130 0.47 -6.35 23.48
N ASN A 131 0.10 -5.63 24.53
CA ASN A 131 -1.27 -5.66 25.09
C ASN A 131 -2.24 -4.63 24.47
N ASP A 132 -1.79 -3.83 23.50
CA ASP A 132 -2.62 -2.79 22.87
C ASP A 132 -3.38 -3.36 21.65
N ASP A 133 -4.61 -3.81 21.89
CA ASP A 133 -5.43 -4.50 20.87
C ASP A 133 -6.06 -3.58 19.81
N ASP A 134 -6.13 -2.26 20.05
CA ASP A 134 -6.86 -1.32 19.17
C ASP A 134 -6.08 -0.03 18.82
N GLY A 135 -4.79 0.03 19.13
CA GLY A 135 -3.92 1.17 18.85
C GLY A 135 -3.20 1.05 17.50
N ILE A 136 -2.94 2.20 16.86
CA ILE A 136 -1.92 2.29 15.82
C ILE A 136 -0.56 2.34 16.52
N MET A 137 0.27 1.32 16.32
CA MET A 137 1.64 1.30 16.83
C MET A 137 2.62 1.66 15.71
N SER A 138 3.65 2.47 16.00
CA SER A 138 4.68 2.77 15.01
C SER A 138 5.90 1.91 15.23
N ILE A 139 6.33 1.17 14.21
CA ILE A 139 7.57 0.40 14.21
C ILE A 139 8.59 1.04 13.27
N ALA A 140 9.86 0.92 13.62
CA ALA A 140 10.95 1.21 12.71
C ALA A 140 11.55 -0.14 12.30
N TRP A 141 11.51 -0.46 11.01
CA TRP A 141 12.07 -1.70 10.49
C TRP A 141 12.88 -1.37 9.23
N ARG A 142 14.17 -1.73 9.27
CA ARG A 142 15.18 -1.32 8.27
C ARG A 142 15.21 0.21 8.14
N GLU A 143 15.15 0.74 6.92
CA GLU A 143 15.13 2.19 6.63
C GLU A 143 13.73 2.79 6.63
N HIS A 144 12.70 2.00 6.96
CA HIS A 144 11.30 2.41 6.87
C HIS A 144 10.64 2.50 8.25
N ARG A 145 9.61 3.34 8.37
CA ARG A 145 8.73 3.40 9.53
C ARG A 145 7.31 3.02 9.13
N PHE A 146 6.79 1.99 9.77
CA PHE A 146 5.45 1.49 9.52
C PHE A 146 4.53 1.80 10.70
N ASP A 147 3.31 2.18 10.37
CA ASP A 147 2.19 2.19 11.29
C ASP A 147 1.45 0.87 11.17
N THR A 148 1.39 0.14 12.28
CA THR A 148 0.84 -1.19 12.36
C THR A 148 -0.51 -1.21 13.06
N ILE A 149 -1.43 -2.03 12.54
CA ILE A 149 -2.68 -2.40 13.21
C ILE A 149 -2.70 -3.93 13.31
N VAL A 150 -2.79 -4.45 14.53
CA VAL A 150 -2.82 -5.89 14.77
C VAL A 150 -4.27 -6.34 14.95
N LYS A 151 -4.71 -7.32 14.17
CA LYS A 151 -5.96 -8.03 14.35
C LYS A 151 -5.66 -9.46 14.78
N ARG A 152 -5.48 -9.66 16.09
CA ARG A 152 -5.00 -10.92 16.68
C ARG A 152 -5.96 -12.10 16.46
N LYS A 153 -7.26 -11.86 16.57
CA LYS A 153 -8.29 -12.89 16.38
C LYS A 153 -8.22 -13.49 14.97
N GLU A 154 -7.95 -12.63 14.00
CA GLU A 154 -7.82 -12.97 12.59
C GLU A 154 -6.37 -13.27 12.17
N ARG A 155 -5.39 -13.08 13.08
CA ARG A 155 -3.94 -13.18 12.86
C ARG A 155 -3.45 -12.38 11.64
N ILE A 156 -3.92 -11.14 11.56
CA ILE A 156 -3.58 -10.21 10.49
C ILE A 156 -2.79 -9.04 11.07
N LEU A 157 -1.65 -8.73 10.46
CA LEU A 157 -0.89 -7.52 10.69
C LEU A 157 -1.04 -6.60 9.47
N TYR A 158 -1.65 -5.44 9.67
CA TYR A 158 -1.68 -4.37 8.69
C TYR A 158 -0.49 -3.46 8.90
N LEU A 159 0.15 -3.04 7.80
CA LEU A 159 1.37 -2.23 7.78
C LEU A 159 1.15 -1.04 6.85
N TYR A 160 1.30 0.18 7.34
CA TYR A 160 1.25 1.38 6.52
C TYR A 160 2.62 2.06 6.54
N ASP A 161 3.28 2.13 5.38
CA ASP A 161 4.53 2.87 5.30
C ASP A 161 4.25 4.37 5.49
N ARG A 162 4.80 4.94 6.57
CA ARG A 162 4.72 6.36 6.93
C ARG A 162 6.10 7.00 7.02
N THR A 163 7.10 6.41 6.38
CA THR A 163 8.51 6.88 6.43
C THR A 163 8.62 8.36 6.06
N GLU A 164 8.12 8.75 4.89
CA GLU A 164 8.15 10.15 4.43
C GLU A 164 7.44 11.10 5.40
N TYR A 165 6.31 10.67 5.97
CA TYR A 165 5.57 11.45 6.95
C TYR A 165 6.40 11.69 8.21
N TYR A 166 7.05 10.66 8.74
CA TYR A 166 7.91 10.79 9.91
C TYR A 166 9.14 11.67 9.63
N GLU A 167 9.76 11.53 8.47
CA GLU A 167 10.89 12.38 8.08
C GLU A 167 10.48 13.85 7.93
N LEU A 168 9.36 14.10 7.27
CA LEU A 168 8.82 15.44 7.08
C LEU A 168 8.46 16.07 8.42
N ASN A 169 7.78 15.32 9.30
CA ASN A 169 7.45 15.81 10.63
C ASN A 169 8.73 16.10 11.43
N LYS A 170 9.74 15.23 11.38
CA LYS A 170 11.04 15.48 12.05
C LYS A 170 11.69 16.77 11.54
N LYS A 171 11.76 16.97 10.22
CA LYS A 171 12.28 18.20 9.60
C LYS A 171 11.46 19.42 10.00
N PHE A 172 10.14 19.30 10.02
CA PHE A 172 9.25 20.38 10.45
C PHE A 172 9.51 20.79 11.90
N GLN A 173 9.57 19.82 12.82
CA GLN A 173 9.84 20.10 14.24
C GLN A 173 11.23 20.71 14.44
N ALA A 174 12.24 20.23 13.72
CA ALA A 174 13.61 20.78 13.74
C ALA A 174 13.67 22.24 13.23
N ASN A 175 12.87 22.58 12.22
CA ASN A 175 12.84 23.90 11.60
C ASN A 175 11.87 24.89 12.27
N LYS A 176 11.15 24.49 13.32
CA LYS A 176 10.29 25.40 14.06
C LYS A 176 11.09 26.59 14.56
N SER A 177 10.57 27.78 14.30
CA SER A 177 11.19 29.03 14.73
C SER A 177 11.05 29.20 16.23
N VAL A 178 12.17 29.54 16.87
CA VAL A 178 12.27 29.83 18.29
C VAL A 178 12.66 31.30 18.45
N PHE A 179 11.92 32.00 19.29
CA PHE A 179 12.25 33.35 19.74
C PHE A 179 12.73 33.27 21.19
N GLY A 180 14.01 33.58 21.40
CA GLY A 180 14.63 33.67 22.71
C GLY A 180 14.85 35.12 23.14
N VAL A 181 14.82 35.36 24.45
CA VAL A 181 15.31 36.62 25.04
C VAL A 181 16.45 36.28 25.98
N ILE A 182 17.63 36.83 25.69
CA ILE A 182 18.83 36.69 26.50
C ILE A 182 18.89 37.91 27.42
N PHE A 183 19.01 37.63 28.72
CA PHE A 183 19.14 38.62 29.78
C PHE A 183 20.56 38.57 30.33
N LEU A 184 21.19 39.74 30.41
CA LEU A 184 22.46 39.91 31.10
C LEU A 184 22.19 40.11 32.59
N ASP A 185 22.45 39.06 33.37
CA ASP A 185 22.25 39.12 34.81
C ASP A 185 23.24 40.10 35.47
N ASN A 186 22.75 40.85 36.46
CA ASN A 186 23.49 41.85 37.25
C ASN A 186 24.23 42.95 36.45
N TYR A 187 23.94 43.15 35.16
CA TYR A 187 24.67 44.11 34.32
C TYR A 187 24.70 45.54 34.89
N ASP A 188 23.58 45.99 35.48
CA ASP A 188 23.48 47.33 36.05
C ASP A 188 24.32 47.51 37.32
N GLU A 189 24.49 46.46 38.13
CA GLU A 189 25.34 46.48 39.32
C GLU A 189 26.82 46.60 38.96
N TRP A 190 27.29 45.83 37.97
CA TRP A 190 28.67 45.92 37.48
C TRP A 190 28.96 47.27 36.82
N ALA A 191 27.97 47.86 36.16
CA ALA A 191 28.10 49.16 35.54
C ALA A 191 28.03 50.32 36.55
N GLN A 192 27.63 50.07 37.80
CA GLN A 192 27.46 51.08 38.83
C GLN A 192 28.82 51.63 39.27
N GLY A 193 29.00 52.96 39.20
CA GLY A 193 30.27 53.62 39.56
C GLY A 193 31.32 53.64 38.44
N MET A 194 31.03 53.09 37.26
CA MET A 194 31.84 53.31 36.06
C MET A 194 31.59 54.70 35.47
N ASP A 195 32.63 55.32 34.93
CA ASP A 195 32.48 56.49 34.07
C ASP A 195 31.94 56.10 32.68
N ASP A 196 31.41 57.07 31.93
CA ASP A 196 30.77 56.83 30.63
C ASP A 196 31.68 56.09 29.63
N ARG A 197 33.00 56.31 29.73
CA ARG A 197 34.01 55.64 28.90
C ARG A 197 34.11 54.15 29.21
N ARG A 198 34.26 53.77 30.48
CA ARG A 198 34.35 52.36 30.89
C ARG A 198 33.04 51.62 30.63
N ARG A 199 31.89 52.27 30.85
CA ARG A 199 30.57 51.71 30.57
C ARG A 199 30.40 51.41 29.08
N SER A 200 30.83 52.32 28.20
CA SER A 200 30.79 52.12 26.75
C SER A 200 31.73 50.99 26.28
N ALA A 201 32.92 50.88 26.89
CA ALA A 201 33.87 49.82 26.57
C ALA A 201 33.35 48.43 26.97
N LEU A 202 32.82 48.28 28.19
CA LEU A 202 32.19 47.04 28.67
C LEU A 202 31.03 46.64 27.75
N ASN A 203 30.19 47.61 27.38
CA ASN A 203 29.07 47.40 26.50
C ASN A 203 29.48 46.82 25.13
N ASN A 204 30.52 47.40 24.52
CA ASN A 204 31.05 46.93 23.24
C ASN A 204 31.66 45.53 23.35
N LEU A 205 32.35 45.24 24.46
CA LEU A 205 32.92 43.92 24.74
C LEU A 205 31.82 42.86 24.80
N VAL A 206 30.80 43.07 25.63
CA VAL A 206 29.68 42.12 25.81
C VAL A 206 28.92 41.94 24.51
N THR A 207 28.62 43.04 23.81
CA THR A 207 27.94 42.99 22.51
C THR A 207 28.76 42.18 21.49
N SER A 208 30.09 42.36 21.47
CA SER A 208 30.97 41.61 20.55
C SER A 208 31.04 40.12 20.89
N MET A 209 31.13 39.78 22.18
CA MET A 209 31.13 38.38 22.64
C MET A 209 29.83 37.67 22.25
N LEU A 210 28.68 38.28 22.55
CA LEU A 210 27.37 37.70 22.21
C LEU A 210 27.17 37.61 20.69
N THR A 211 27.63 38.61 19.93
CA THR A 211 27.53 38.59 18.46
C THR A 211 28.40 37.49 17.85
N ASN A 212 29.58 37.24 18.41
CA ASN A 212 30.47 36.18 17.94
C ASN A 212 29.89 34.79 18.25
N TRP A 213 29.41 34.57 19.48
CA TRP A 213 28.69 33.36 19.86
C TRP A 213 27.47 33.11 18.95
N ALA A 214 26.65 34.13 18.74
CA ALA A 214 25.48 34.02 17.87
C ALA A 214 25.87 33.66 16.43
N ARG A 215 26.96 34.23 15.91
CA ARG A 215 27.46 33.91 14.57
C ARG A 215 27.94 32.46 14.45
N GLU A 216 28.65 31.95 15.45
CA GLU A 216 29.12 30.56 15.50
C GLU A 216 27.95 29.57 15.43
N HIS A 217 26.87 29.86 16.17
CA HIS A 217 25.68 29.03 16.21
C HIS A 217 24.62 29.39 15.15
N ARG A 218 24.92 30.32 14.23
CA ARG A 218 24.00 30.82 13.17
C ARG A 218 22.68 31.38 13.71
N ILE A 219 22.71 31.96 14.90
CA ILE A 219 21.59 32.62 15.56
C ILE A 219 21.54 34.07 15.07
N TYR A 220 20.35 34.54 14.70
CA TYR A 220 20.15 35.96 14.48
C TYR A 220 19.94 36.66 15.83
N LEU A 221 20.90 37.49 16.22
CA LEU A 221 20.87 38.23 17.48
C LEU A 221 20.62 39.72 17.24
N LYS A 222 19.64 40.29 17.93
CA LYS A 222 19.33 41.72 17.90
C LYS A 222 19.22 42.26 19.31
N ARG A 223 20.00 43.29 19.62
CA ARG A 223 19.88 43.99 20.90
C ARG A 223 18.55 44.75 21.00
N ILE A 224 17.89 44.64 22.15
CA ILE A 224 16.63 45.35 22.46
C ILE A 224 16.86 46.47 23.49
N SER A 225 17.66 46.20 24.53
CA SER A 225 17.99 47.15 25.59
C SER A 225 19.45 47.00 26.02
N THR A 226 19.89 47.74 27.03
CA THR A 226 21.27 47.67 27.51
C THR A 226 21.63 46.26 28.02
N ASP A 227 20.68 45.60 28.66
CA ASP A 227 20.77 44.30 29.34
C ASP A 227 20.09 43.15 28.58
N ARG A 228 19.39 43.40 27.46
CA ARG A 228 18.57 42.37 26.78
C ARG A 228 18.83 42.27 25.28
N PHE A 229 18.84 41.03 24.81
CA PHE A 229 18.98 40.67 23.40
C PHE A 229 17.86 39.72 22.98
N MET A 230 17.31 39.95 21.79
CA MET A 230 16.43 39.01 21.10
C MET A 230 17.29 38.05 20.29
N ALA A 231 17.04 36.76 20.42
CA ALA A 231 17.62 35.70 19.60
C ALA A 231 16.53 35.05 18.75
N PHE A 232 16.80 34.86 17.47
CA PHE A 232 15.97 34.10 16.56
C PHE A 232 16.79 32.93 16.00
N LEU A 233 16.26 31.72 16.18
CA LEU A 233 16.91 30.47 15.82
C LEU A 233 15.87 29.39 15.55
N THR A 234 16.31 28.19 15.18
CA THR A 234 15.42 27.03 15.04
C THR A 234 15.53 26.12 16.27
N GLU A 235 14.52 25.27 16.48
CA GLU A 235 14.56 24.19 17.49
C GLU A 235 15.80 23.30 17.36
N GLU A 236 16.23 22.99 16.13
CA GLU A 236 17.46 22.24 15.89
C GLU A 236 18.70 22.96 16.43
N MET A 237 18.81 24.27 16.20
CA MET A 237 19.90 25.08 16.71
C MET A 237 19.84 25.16 18.24
N LEU A 238 18.64 25.33 18.81
CA LEU A 238 18.45 25.40 20.27
C LEU A 238 18.94 24.13 20.97
N LYS A 239 18.65 22.95 20.42
CA LYS A 239 19.09 21.67 21.00
C LYS A 239 20.61 21.44 20.96
N ARG A 240 21.34 22.22 20.15
CA ARG A 240 22.80 22.14 20.01
C ARG A 240 23.55 23.17 20.86
N LEU A 241 22.82 24.11 21.46
CA LEU A 241 23.35 25.07 22.43
C LEU A 241 23.50 24.41 23.80
#